data_AF-A0A2D9QAV2-F1
#
_entry.id   AF-A0A2D9QAV2-F1
#
_cell.length_a   1.000
_cell.length_b   1.000
_cell.length_c   1.000
_cell.angle_alpha   90.00
_cell.angle_beta   90.00
_cell.angle_gamma   90.00
#
_symmetry.space_group_name_H-M   'P 1'
#
loop_
_entity.id
_entity.type
_entity.pdbx_description
1 polymer ?
#
loop_
_entity_poly.entity_id
_entity_poly.type
_entity_poly.pdbx_seq_one_letter_code
_entity_poly.pdbx_strand_id
1 'polypeptide(L)'
;MKYLFIAFFLINSFCYGQSDSRVSTIDFVEILQNNKAEALYYYEHNWKVLREMAIAENYIESFQLLETPYSKEAPFHLMLITTYTNQRQYNLREENFTKLIEQLGGLKLLNDQKPPAFRKSVFVKENVKHLTH
;
A
#
# COMPACT_ATOMS: atom_id res chain seq x y z
N MET A 1 -19.91 -51.63 20.28
CA MET A 1 -19.67 -50.60 19.25
C MET A 1 -20.66 -49.42 19.38
N LYS A 2 -20.64 -48.68 20.49
CA LYS A 2 -21.55 -47.53 20.68
C LYS A 2 -20.85 -46.26 21.20
N TYR A 3 -19.64 -46.40 21.72
CA TYR A 3 -18.84 -45.30 22.27
C TYR A 3 -17.74 -44.79 21.31
N LEU A 4 -17.54 -45.43 20.16
CA LEU A 4 -16.48 -45.04 19.21
C LEU A 4 -16.81 -43.77 18.40
N PHE A 5 -18.09 -43.38 18.32
CA PHE A 5 -18.53 -42.20 17.55
C PHE A 5 -18.40 -40.87 18.32
N ILE A 6 -18.22 -40.89 19.65
CA ILE A 6 -18.19 -39.67 20.47
C ILE A 6 -16.80 -39.00 20.46
N ALA A 7 -15.74 -39.75 20.19
CA ALA A 7 -14.37 -39.21 20.17
C ALA A 7 -14.05 -38.33 18.95
N PHE A 8 -14.81 -38.43 17.85
CA PHE A 8 -14.51 -37.70 16.61
C PHE A 8 -14.99 -36.23 16.61
N PHE A 9 -15.89 -35.85 17.53
CA PHE A 9 -16.43 -34.49 17.60
C PHE A 9 -15.60 -33.51 18.44
N LEU A 10 -14.65 -33.99 19.25
CA LEU A 10 -13.90 -33.14 20.19
C LEU A 10 -12.63 -32.48 19.58
N ILE A 11 -12.28 -32.78 18.33
CA ILE A 11 -11.05 -32.28 17.69
C ILE A 11 -11.31 -31.01 16.84
N ASN A 12 -12.57 -30.60 16.64
CA ASN A 12 -12.91 -29.51 15.70
C ASN A 12 -12.99 -28.09 16.32
N SER A 13 -12.57 -27.90 17.58
CA SER A 13 -12.78 -26.62 18.28
C SER A 13 -11.56 -25.70 18.38
N PHE A 14 -10.46 -25.97 17.65
CA PHE A 14 -9.38 -24.99 17.52
C PHE A 14 -9.75 -23.93 16.48
N CYS A 15 -10.77 -23.13 16.79
CA CYS A 15 -11.07 -21.91 16.06
C CYS A 15 -10.05 -20.84 16.50
N TYR A 16 -8.84 -20.90 15.94
CA TYR A 16 -7.95 -19.75 16.01
C TYR A 16 -8.58 -18.65 15.15
N GLY A 17 -9.05 -17.57 15.78
CA GLY A 17 -9.35 -16.35 15.04
C GLY A 17 -8.11 -15.97 14.25
N GLN A 18 -8.18 -16.02 12.92
CA GLN A 18 -7.04 -15.74 12.05
C GLN A 18 -6.59 -14.31 12.31
N SER A 19 -5.38 -14.10 12.84
CA SER A 19 -4.83 -12.76 12.97
C SER A 19 -4.55 -12.19 11.59
N ASP A 20 -5.01 -10.96 11.34
CA ASP A 20 -4.73 -10.27 10.09
C ASP A 20 -3.23 -9.94 10.03
N SER A 21 -2.53 -10.62 9.13
CA SER A 21 -1.08 -10.46 8.97
C SER A 21 -0.71 -9.26 8.11
N ARG A 22 -1.69 -8.62 7.46
CA ARG A 22 -1.47 -7.48 6.57
C ARG A 22 -0.98 -6.28 7.34
N VAL A 23 -0.14 -5.51 6.66
CA VAL A 23 0.44 -4.27 7.17
C VAL A 23 0.19 -3.22 6.11
N SER A 24 -0.21 -2.01 6.49
CA SER A 24 -0.33 -0.90 5.54
C SER A 24 0.64 0.23 5.81
N THR A 25 0.95 0.95 4.75
CA THR A 25 1.53 2.29 4.80
C THR A 25 0.52 3.29 4.27
N ILE A 26 0.49 4.48 4.86
CA ILE A 26 -0.34 5.60 4.40
C ILE A 26 0.57 6.82 4.21
N ASP A 27 0.77 7.23 2.96
CA ASP A 27 1.50 8.45 2.63
C ASP A 27 0.52 9.60 2.43
N PHE A 28 0.77 10.73 3.10
CA PHE A 28 0.03 11.97 2.96
C PHE A 28 0.85 12.93 2.12
N VAL A 29 0.35 13.31 0.95
CA VAL A 29 1.13 14.04 -0.05
C VAL A 29 0.49 15.40 -0.34
N GLU A 30 1.30 16.44 -0.22
CA GLU A 30 1.02 17.77 -0.71
C GLU A 30 1.46 17.91 -2.17
N ILE A 31 0.60 18.46 -3.02
CA ILE A 31 0.93 18.88 -4.38
C ILE A 31 1.41 20.33 -4.31
N LEU A 32 2.60 20.60 -4.83
CA LEU A 32 3.25 21.91 -4.75
C LEU A 32 2.95 22.78 -5.99
N GLN A 33 3.00 24.11 -5.81
CA GLN A 33 3.11 25.09 -6.90
C GLN A 33 2.06 24.96 -8.02
N ASN A 34 0.85 24.50 -7.69
CA ASN A 34 -0.23 24.24 -8.66
C ASN A 34 0.12 23.18 -9.73
N ASN A 35 1.11 22.32 -9.48
CA ASN A 35 1.56 21.24 -10.38
C ASN A 35 0.65 20.00 -10.33
N LYS A 36 -0.67 20.20 -10.24
CA LYS A 36 -1.64 19.10 -10.10
C LYS A 36 -1.59 18.14 -11.29
N ALA A 37 -1.49 18.65 -12.51
CA ALA A 37 -1.41 17.81 -13.71
C ALA A 37 -0.18 16.89 -13.70
N GLU A 38 1.00 17.42 -13.38
CA GLU A 38 2.24 16.65 -13.24
C GLU A 38 2.10 15.59 -12.15
N ALA A 39 1.60 15.99 -10.97
CA ALA A 39 1.44 15.08 -9.84
C ALA A 39 0.48 13.92 -10.16
N LEU A 40 -0.68 14.22 -10.76
CA LEU A 40 -1.66 13.19 -11.13
C LEU A 40 -1.10 12.24 -12.20
N TYR A 41 -0.44 12.78 -13.23
CA TYR A 41 0.22 11.95 -14.24
C TYR A 41 1.26 11.01 -13.60
N TYR A 42 2.09 11.53 -12.70
CA TYR A 42 3.08 10.73 -11.99
C TYR A 42 2.45 9.59 -11.18
N TYR A 43 1.36 9.86 -10.45
CA TYR A 43 0.69 8.82 -9.67
C TYR A 43 -0.04 7.79 -10.53
N GLU A 44 -0.63 8.21 -11.64
CA GLU A 44 -1.34 7.32 -12.56
C GLU A 44 -0.39 6.40 -13.34
N HIS A 45 0.72 6.95 -13.85
CA HIS A 45 1.59 6.23 -14.78
C HIS A 45 2.78 5.54 -14.12
N ASN A 46 3.07 5.87 -12.86
CA ASN A 46 4.15 5.23 -12.11
C ASN A 46 3.65 4.56 -10.85
N TRP A 47 3.12 5.34 -9.91
CA TRP A 47 2.79 4.80 -8.58
C TRP A 47 1.75 3.69 -8.69
N LYS A 48 0.65 3.93 -9.42
CA LYS A 48 -0.41 2.94 -9.66
C LYS A 48 0.13 1.71 -10.40
N VAL A 49 0.84 1.93 -11.51
CA VAL A 49 1.42 0.84 -12.33
C VAL A 49 2.35 -0.05 -11.49
N LEU A 50 3.23 0.54 -10.69
CA LEU A 50 4.12 -0.22 -9.79
C LEU A 50 3.34 -1.03 -8.75
N ARG A 51 2.20 -0.53 -8.25
CA ARG A 51 1.36 -1.30 -7.33
C ARG A 51 0.59 -2.42 -8.03
N GLU A 52 0.14 -2.21 -9.25
CA GLU A 52 -0.46 -3.28 -10.07
C GLU A 52 0.54 -4.41 -10.31
N MET A 53 1.80 -4.07 -10.63
CA MET A 53 2.89 -5.04 -10.71
C MET A 53 3.16 -5.73 -9.36
N ALA A 54 3.17 -4.97 -8.26
CA ALA A 54 3.38 -5.51 -6.92
C ALA A 54 2.27 -6.47 -6.45
N ILE A 55 1.02 -6.29 -6.92
CA ILE A 55 -0.07 -7.26 -6.72
C ILE A 55 0.21 -8.54 -7.50
N ALA A 56 0.61 -8.43 -8.77
CA ALA A 56 0.93 -9.59 -9.60
C ALA A 56 2.07 -10.44 -9.01
N GLU A 57 3.04 -9.79 -8.36
CA GLU A 57 4.17 -10.43 -7.66
C GLU A 57 3.85 -10.85 -6.20
N ASN A 58 2.61 -10.66 -5.74
CA ASN A 58 2.17 -10.98 -4.38
C ASN A 58 2.99 -10.27 -3.27
N TYR A 59 3.53 -9.09 -3.58
CA TYR A 59 4.22 -8.22 -2.63
C TYR A 59 3.22 -7.42 -1.79
N ILE A 60 2.13 -7.00 -2.43
CA ILE A 60 1.05 -6.27 -1.78
C ILE A 60 -0.29 -6.95 -2.05
N GLU A 61 -1.21 -6.80 -1.11
CA GLU A 61 -2.59 -7.25 -1.20
C GLU A 61 -3.44 -6.25 -1.99
N SER A 62 -3.26 -4.95 -1.70
CA SER A 62 -4.08 -3.90 -2.29
C SER A 62 -3.43 -2.53 -2.17
N PHE A 63 -3.98 -1.55 -2.89
CA PHE A 63 -3.59 -0.16 -2.78
C PHE A 63 -4.78 0.76 -3.07
N GLN A 64 -4.71 2.00 -2.57
CA GLN A 64 -5.69 3.04 -2.84
C GLN A 64 -4.99 4.40 -3.01
N LEU A 65 -5.44 5.16 -4.00
CA LEU A 65 -5.08 6.56 -4.20
C LEU A 65 -6.35 7.39 -3.95
N LEU A 66 -6.33 8.20 -2.91
CA LEU A 66 -7.46 9.03 -2.51
C LEU A 66 -7.09 10.51 -2.66
N GLU A 67 -7.97 11.30 -3.26
CA GLU A 67 -7.85 12.76 -3.31
C GLU A 67 -8.70 13.40 -2.21
N THR A 68 -8.19 14.48 -1.62
CA THR A 68 -8.87 15.27 -0.60
C THR A 68 -8.63 16.76 -0.82
N PRO A 69 -9.57 17.64 -0.43
CA PRO A 69 -9.30 19.07 -0.33
C PRO A 69 -8.14 19.35 0.64
N TYR A 70 -7.31 20.32 0.29
CA TYR A 70 -6.27 20.84 1.17
C TYR A 70 -6.87 21.74 2.26
N SER A 71 -6.36 21.65 3.49
CA SER A 71 -6.59 22.65 4.54
C SER A 71 -5.28 22.93 5.31
N LYS A 72 -5.26 23.96 6.16
CA LYS A 72 -4.09 24.25 6.99
C LYS A 72 -3.85 23.17 8.05
N GLU A 73 -4.91 22.54 8.51
CA GLU A 73 -4.92 21.47 9.52
C GLU A 73 -4.54 20.11 8.91
N ALA A 74 -4.87 19.92 7.63
CA ALA A 74 -4.53 18.74 6.84
C ALA A 74 -3.87 19.18 5.51
N PRO A 75 -2.57 19.58 5.54
CA PRO A 75 -1.92 20.23 4.40
C PRO A 75 -1.46 19.24 3.32
N PHE A 76 -2.34 18.33 2.92
CA PHE A 76 -2.11 17.34 1.87
C PHE A 76 -3.31 17.27 0.93
N HIS A 77 -3.06 16.84 -0.30
CA HIS A 77 -4.07 16.69 -1.35
C HIS A 77 -4.36 15.22 -1.65
N LEU A 78 -3.41 14.32 -1.36
CA LEU A 78 -3.51 12.91 -1.68
C LEU A 78 -3.20 12.05 -0.44
N MET A 79 -3.89 10.93 -0.32
CA MET A 79 -3.55 9.84 0.58
C MET A 79 -3.28 8.59 -0.26
N LEU A 80 -2.10 8.00 -0.05
CA LEU A 80 -1.65 6.79 -0.77
C LEU A 80 -1.61 5.64 0.23
N ILE A 81 -2.47 4.66 0.06
CA ILE A 81 -2.53 3.49 0.92
C ILE A 81 -1.91 2.32 0.16
N THR A 82 -0.92 1.66 0.74
CA THR A 82 -0.38 0.39 0.24
C THR A 82 -0.51 -0.66 1.34
N THR A 83 -1.21 -1.74 1.08
CA THR A 83 -1.43 -2.84 2.02
C THR A 83 -0.62 -4.04 1.58
N TYR A 84 0.40 -4.39 2.35
CA TYR A 84 1.30 -5.52 2.13
C TYR A 84 0.63 -6.82 2.56
N THR A 85 0.94 -7.92 1.88
CA THR A 85 0.35 -9.24 2.21
C THR A 85 0.76 -9.70 3.60
N ASN A 86 1.94 -9.30 4.08
CA ASN A 86 2.42 -9.56 5.45
C ASN A 86 3.62 -8.67 5.83
N GLN A 87 4.05 -8.77 7.10
CA GLN A 87 5.22 -8.07 7.64
C GLN A 87 6.51 -8.30 6.87
N ARG A 88 6.73 -9.51 6.32
CA ARG A 88 7.94 -9.81 5.54
C ARG A 88 7.98 -8.96 4.27
N GLN A 89 6.87 -8.88 3.53
CA GLN A 89 6.83 -8.04 2.33
C GLN A 89 6.93 -6.56 2.64
N TYR A 90 6.34 -6.09 3.74
CA TYR A 90 6.53 -4.72 4.22
C TYR A 90 8.01 -4.41 4.51
N ASN A 91 8.74 -5.34 5.14
CA ASN A 91 10.17 -5.16 5.43
C ASN A 91 11.02 -5.16 4.14
N LEU A 92 10.60 -5.89 3.12
CA LEU A 92 11.27 -5.97 1.81
C LEU A 92 10.79 -4.90 0.82
N ARG A 93 9.91 -3.97 1.22
CA ARG A 93 9.23 -3.05 0.31
C ARG A 93 10.18 -2.25 -0.58
N GLU A 94 11.24 -1.69 -0.03
CA GLU A 94 12.20 -0.87 -0.79
C GLU A 94 12.92 -1.71 -1.85
N GLU A 95 13.39 -2.90 -1.50
CA GLU A 95 14.05 -3.82 -2.44
C GLU A 95 13.08 -4.28 -3.52
N ASN A 96 11.87 -4.67 -3.13
CA ASN A 96 10.82 -5.12 -4.05
C ASN A 96 10.45 -4.02 -5.05
N PHE A 97 10.13 -2.81 -4.57
CA PHE A 97 9.77 -1.70 -5.46
C PHE A 97 10.95 -1.21 -6.32
N THR A 98 12.19 -1.31 -5.84
CA THR A 98 13.38 -1.00 -6.67
C THR A 98 13.44 -1.94 -7.88
N LYS A 99 13.26 -3.25 -7.68
CA LYS A 99 13.21 -4.23 -8.78
C LYS A 99 12.10 -3.91 -9.78
N LEU A 100 10.91 -3.56 -9.29
CA LEU A 100 9.79 -3.21 -10.17
C LEU A 100 10.07 -1.94 -10.99
N ILE A 101 10.74 -0.94 -10.41
CA ILE A 101 11.14 0.30 -11.11
C ILE A 101 12.18 -0.01 -12.20
N GLU A 102 13.15 -0.88 -11.90
CA GLU A 102 14.14 -1.34 -12.89
C GLU A 102 13.47 -2.08 -14.05
N GLN A 103 12.52 -2.97 -13.74
CA GLN A 103 11.72 -3.67 -14.76
C GLN A 103 10.86 -2.73 -15.60
N LEU A 104 10.32 -1.67 -15.01
CA LEU A 104 9.52 -0.66 -15.71
C LEU A 104 10.37 0.20 -16.66
N GLY A 105 11.69 0.23 -16.49
CA GLY A 105 12.61 1.06 -17.27
C GLY A 105 12.69 2.50 -16.78
N GLY A 106 12.33 2.76 -15.52
CA GLY A 106 12.34 4.08 -14.90
C GLY A 106 10.97 4.74 -14.79
N LEU A 107 10.96 5.97 -14.24
CA LEU A 107 9.74 6.72 -13.96
C LEU A 107 9.42 7.71 -15.09
N LYS A 108 8.15 7.76 -15.47
CA LYS A 108 7.58 8.69 -16.45
C LYS A 108 7.21 10.00 -15.78
N LEU A 109 7.62 11.11 -16.38
CA LEU A 109 7.23 12.45 -15.96
C LEU A 109 6.45 13.09 -17.12
N LEU A 110 5.45 13.92 -16.81
CA LEU A 110 4.68 14.61 -17.84
C LEU A 110 5.54 15.71 -18.48
N ASN A 111 6.38 16.34 -17.66
CA ASN A 111 7.41 17.29 -18.04
C ASN A 111 8.77 16.86 -17.47
N ASP A 112 9.82 17.69 -17.58
CA ASP A 112 11.15 17.37 -17.02
C ASP A 112 11.30 17.65 -15.51
N GLN A 113 10.19 17.92 -14.81
CA GLN A 113 10.20 18.24 -13.38
C GLN A 113 10.35 16.97 -12.54
N LYS A 114 11.35 16.93 -11.65
CA LYS A 114 11.53 15.81 -10.71
C LYS A 114 10.49 15.85 -9.58
N PRO A 115 10.14 14.71 -8.95
CA PRO A 115 9.12 14.64 -7.90
C PRO A 115 9.20 15.72 -6.81
N PRO A 116 10.37 16.08 -6.24
CA PRO A 116 10.44 17.12 -5.22
C PRO A 116 9.97 18.52 -5.66
N ALA A 117 9.87 18.79 -6.97
CA ALA A 117 9.38 20.07 -7.49
C ALA A 117 7.84 20.17 -7.47
N PHE A 118 7.13 19.05 -7.55
CA PHE A 118 5.66 19.04 -7.66
C PHE A 118 4.96 18.29 -6.53
N ARG A 119 5.68 17.53 -5.70
CA ARG A 119 5.12 16.84 -4.55
C ARG A 119 6.02 16.91 -3.31
N LYS A 120 5.37 16.85 -2.15
CA LYS A 120 6.03 16.68 -0.86
C LYS A 120 5.25 15.64 -0.05
N SER A 121 5.96 14.67 0.54
CA SER A 121 5.37 13.83 1.58
C SER A 121 5.32 14.64 2.87
N VAL A 122 4.12 14.88 3.37
CA VAL A 122 3.86 15.64 4.61
C VAL A 122 4.02 14.73 5.81
N PHE A 123 3.51 13.51 5.69
CA PHE A 123 3.52 12.51 6.74
C PHE A 123 3.44 11.12 6.11
N VAL A 124 4.09 10.14 6.76
CA VAL A 124 3.95 8.73 6.41
C VAL A 124 3.58 7.98 7.67
N LYS A 125 2.42 7.33 7.64
CA LYS A 125 2.04 6.37 8.68
C LYS A 125 2.52 5.00 8.28
N GLU A 126 3.57 4.56 8.95
CA GLU A 126 4.20 3.26 8.75
C GLU A 126 3.59 2.18 9.66
N ASN A 127 3.75 0.92 9.26
CA ASN A 127 3.39 -0.27 10.04
C ASN A 127 1.95 -0.26 10.61
N VAL A 128 0.97 0.16 9.81
CA VAL A 128 -0.44 0.17 10.20
C VAL A 128 -0.95 -1.27 10.23
N LYS A 129 -1.34 -1.74 11.41
CA LYS A 129 -1.91 -3.07 11.60
C LYS A 129 -3.41 -3.05 11.34
N HIS A 130 -3.90 -4.11 10.71
CA HIS A 130 -5.32 -4.36 10.54
C HIS A 130 -5.81 -5.11 11.78
N LEU A 131 -6.85 -4.60 12.44
CA LEU A 131 -7.50 -5.31 13.53
C LEU A 131 -8.54 -6.23 12.90
N THR A 132 -8.46 -7.52 13.22
CA THR A 132 -9.46 -8.51 12.84
C THR A 132 -10.81 -8.16 13.46
N HIS A 133 -11.87 -8.26 12.66
CA HIS A 133 -13.24 -8.35 13.15
C HIS A 133 -13.65 -9.81 13.28
#